data_AF-A0A851XL17-F1
#
_entry.id   AF-A0A851XL17-F1
#
_cell.length_a   1.000
_cell.length_b   1.000
_cell.length_c   1.000
_cell.angle_alpha   90.00
_cell.angle_beta   90.00
_cell.angle_gamma   90.00
#
_symmetry.space_group_name_H-M   'P 1'
#
loop_
_entity.id
_entity.type
_entity.pdbx_description
1 polymer ?
#
loop_
_entity_poly.entity_id
_entity_poly.type
_entity_poly.pdbx_seq_one_letter_code
_entity_poly.pdbx_strand_id
1 'polypeptide(L)'
;FLAILLLKEDVCGNFRLLVSAQANERRVVAHMPGDIIIGALFSVHHQPTVDKVHERKCGAVREQYGIQRVEAMLHTLDRINLDPTLLPNITLGCEIRDSCWHSAVALEQSIEFIRDSLISSEEEEGMVRCVDGSSSSFRSKKPIVGVIGPGSSSVAIQVQNLLQLFN
;
A
#
# COMPACT_ATOMS: atom_id res chain seq x y z
N PHE A 1 -10.31 22.90 14.63
CA PHE A 1 -10.09 23.01 13.16
C PHE A 1 -9.84 21.67 12.46
N LEU A 2 -9.83 20.53 13.18
CA LEU A 2 -9.71 19.20 12.58
C LEU A 2 -10.89 18.29 13.02
N ALA A 3 -12.12 18.75 12.79
CA ALA A 3 -13.31 17.98 13.14
C ALA A 3 -14.52 18.20 12.20
N ILE A 4 -14.36 18.97 11.12
CA ILE A 4 -15.50 19.30 10.25
C ILE A 4 -15.03 19.18 8.81
N LEU A 5 -15.28 18.02 8.22
CA LEU A 5 -15.64 17.76 6.83
C LEU A 5 -15.25 16.34 6.51
N LEU A 6 -16.19 15.41 6.62
CA LEU A 6 -16.46 14.33 5.67
C LEU A 6 -17.73 13.58 6.15
N LEU A 7 -18.84 14.32 6.20
CA LEU A 7 -20.17 13.72 6.02
C LEU A 7 -20.59 14.04 4.59
N LYS A 8 -20.52 13.04 3.73
CA LYS A 8 -21.35 13.00 2.54
C LYS A 8 -22.12 11.69 2.64
N GLU A 9 -23.38 11.80 3.04
CA GLU A 9 -24.33 10.70 3.03
C GLU A 9 -24.62 10.33 1.58
N ASP A 10 -24.34 9.08 1.22
CA ASP A 10 -25.06 8.38 0.16
C ASP A 10 -25.26 6.91 0.57
N VAL A 11 -26.42 6.42 0.17
CA VAL A 11 -27.20 5.32 0.74
C VAL A 11 -26.61 3.95 0.40
N CYS A 12 -26.11 3.25 1.41
CA CYS A 12 -26.27 1.80 1.71
C CYS A 12 -25.11 1.38 2.62
N GLY A 13 -25.41 1.26 3.91
CA GLY A 13 -24.41 1.06 4.96
C GLY A 13 -23.68 -0.27 4.85
N ASN A 14 -22.35 -0.18 4.76
CA ASN A 14 -21.39 -0.93 5.58
C ASN A 14 -19.98 -0.43 5.29
N PHE A 15 -19.62 0.76 5.80
CA PHE A 15 -18.22 1.17 5.83
C PHE A 15 -17.56 0.60 7.09
N ARG A 16 -17.13 -0.66 7.02
CA ARG A 16 -16.13 -1.18 7.95
C ARG A 16 -14.76 -0.67 7.50
N LEU A 17 -14.33 0.46 8.04
CA LEU A 17 -12.90 0.75 8.11
C LEU A 17 -12.30 -0.25 9.12
N LEU A 18 -11.90 -1.42 8.63
CA LEU A 18 -11.16 -2.40 9.42
C LEU A 18 -9.72 -1.89 9.57
N VAL A 19 -9.51 -0.99 10.52
CA VAL A 19 -8.18 -0.84 11.11
C VAL A 19 -7.97 -2.05 12.02
N SER A 20 -7.44 -3.13 11.45
CA SER A 20 -6.97 -4.28 12.23
C SER A 20 -5.70 -3.88 12.95
N ALA A 21 -5.82 -3.41 14.19
CA ALA A 21 -4.70 -3.33 15.11
C ALA A 21 -4.40 -4.75 15.64
N GLN A 22 -3.78 -5.58 14.80
CA GLN A 22 -3.16 -6.81 15.28
C GLN A 22 -1.74 -6.49 15.75
N ALA A 23 -1.48 -6.69 17.04
CA ALA A 23 -0.13 -6.78 17.59
C ALA A 23 0.53 -8.06 17.05
N ASN A 24 1.06 -7.96 15.85
CA ASN A 24 1.99 -8.89 15.23
C ASN A 24 2.94 -8.04 14.36
N GLU A 25 4.17 -8.48 14.10
CA GLU A 25 5.26 -7.72 13.43
C GLU A 25 4.97 -7.21 12.00
N ARG A 26 3.72 -7.28 11.53
CA ARG A 26 3.30 -6.85 10.20
C ARG A 26 2.92 -5.38 10.20
N ARG A 27 3.59 -4.60 9.35
CA ARG A 27 3.28 -3.18 9.15
C ARG A 27 1.88 -3.02 8.55
N VAL A 28 1.18 -1.97 8.98
CA VAL A 28 -0.12 -1.57 8.45
C VAL A 28 0.07 -1.03 7.02
N VAL A 29 -0.88 -1.34 6.15
CA VAL A 29 -0.90 -0.94 4.74
C VAL A 29 -2.18 -0.13 4.51
N ALA A 30 -2.08 1.01 3.84
CA ALA A 30 -3.26 1.72 3.35
C ALA A 30 -3.57 1.22 1.94
N HIS A 31 -4.77 0.68 1.74
CA HIS A 31 -5.16 0.04 0.48
C HIS A 31 -6.46 0.63 -0.04
N MET A 32 -6.44 1.04 -1.31
CA MET A 32 -7.59 1.47 -2.08
C MET A 32 -7.80 0.47 -3.22
N PRO A 33 -8.97 -0.19 -3.33
CA PRO A 33 -9.23 -1.13 -4.41
C PRO A 33 -9.34 -0.42 -5.76
N GLY A 34 -9.00 -1.12 -6.84
CA GLY A 34 -9.15 -0.62 -8.20
C GLY A 34 -8.92 -1.71 -9.25
N ASP A 35 -9.09 -1.34 -10.50
CA ASP A 35 -8.74 -2.16 -11.67
C ASP A 35 -7.24 -2.33 -11.81
N ILE A 36 -6.51 -1.24 -11.61
CA ILE A 36 -5.05 -1.15 -11.65
C ILE A 36 -4.58 -0.68 -10.27
N ILE A 37 -3.62 -1.38 -9.65
CA ILE A 37 -3.09 -1.01 -8.33
C ILE A 37 -1.70 -0.38 -8.48
N ILE A 38 -1.55 0.85 -7.99
CA ILE A 38 -0.29 1.58 -7.93
C ILE A 38 0.30 1.47 -6.53
N GLY A 39 1.52 0.99 -6.40
CA GLY A 39 2.25 0.93 -5.14
C GLY A 39 2.81 2.30 -4.77
N ALA A 40 2.95 2.57 -3.47
CA ALA A 40 3.69 3.74 -3.01
C ALA A 40 4.47 3.48 -1.73
N LEU A 41 5.64 4.10 -1.64
CA LEU A 41 6.50 4.10 -0.47
C LEU A 41 6.63 5.52 0.07
N PHE A 42 5.86 5.85 1.10
CA PHE A 42 5.98 7.12 1.81
C PHE A 42 6.68 6.93 3.14
N SER A 43 7.29 7.99 3.66
CA SER A 43 7.98 7.93 4.96
C SER A 43 7.02 8.42 6.02
N VAL A 44 6.07 7.54 6.36
CA VAL A 44 5.02 7.81 7.34
C VAL A 44 5.63 7.98 8.72
N HIS A 45 6.66 7.20 9.04
CA HIS A 45 7.41 7.34 10.27
C HIS A 45 8.85 7.80 10.03
N HIS A 46 9.49 8.28 11.10
CA HIS A 46 10.93 8.53 11.15
C HIS A 46 11.73 7.23 11.11
N GLN A 47 13.00 7.32 10.72
CA GLN A 47 13.91 6.18 10.71
C GLN A 47 14.09 5.59 12.11
N PRO A 48 14.33 4.27 12.23
CA PRO A 48 14.68 3.64 13.50
C PRO A 48 15.89 4.31 14.15
N THR A 49 15.90 4.38 15.49
CA THR A 49 17.08 4.79 16.25
C THR A 49 18.16 3.72 16.18
N VAL A 50 19.43 4.10 16.39
CA VAL A 50 20.59 3.19 16.26
C VAL A 50 20.39 1.89 17.05
N ASP A 51 19.87 1.97 18.27
CA ASP A 51 19.64 0.81 19.13
C ASP A 51 18.54 -0.14 18.60
N LYS A 52 17.61 0.38 17.79
CA LYS A 52 16.41 -0.33 17.31
C LYS A 52 16.44 -0.65 15.81
N VAL A 53 17.57 -0.43 15.14
CA VAL A 53 17.73 -0.73 13.69
C VAL A 53 17.48 -2.21 13.41
N HIS A 54 17.98 -3.10 14.26
CA HIS A 54 17.82 -4.56 14.15
C HIS A 54 16.34 -5.00 14.22
N GLU A 55 15.57 -4.34 15.08
CA GLU A 55 14.14 -4.60 15.28
C GLU A 55 13.27 -3.94 14.19
N ARG A 56 13.87 -3.08 13.36
CA ARG A 56 13.20 -2.31 12.30
C ARG A 56 11.95 -1.54 12.80
N LYS A 57 11.95 -1.16 14.08
CA LYS A 57 10.90 -0.36 14.72
C LYS A 57 11.09 1.09 14.34
N CYS A 58 10.15 1.60 13.55
CA CYS A 58 10.19 2.98 13.08
C CYS A 58 9.94 3.98 14.22
N GLY A 59 10.35 5.23 14.01
CA GLY A 59 10.19 6.31 14.97
C GLY A 59 8.78 6.91 14.97
N ALA A 60 8.66 8.17 15.39
CA ALA A 60 7.40 8.90 15.41
C ALA A 60 6.84 9.15 14.00
N VAL A 61 5.53 9.43 13.91
CA VAL A 61 4.85 9.80 12.68
C VAL A 61 5.36 11.14 12.14
N ARG A 62 5.47 11.25 10.81
CA ARG A 62 5.84 12.45 10.06
C ARG A 62 4.59 13.02 9.38
N GLU A 63 4.18 14.22 9.77
CA GLU A 63 3.01 14.86 9.19
C GLU A 63 3.25 15.25 7.72
N GLN A 64 4.31 16.02 7.45
CA GLN A 64 4.57 16.60 6.12
C GLN A 64 5.04 15.59 5.07
N TYR A 65 5.98 14.71 5.44
CA TYR A 65 6.56 13.72 4.53
C TYR A 65 5.84 12.37 4.54
N GLY A 66 4.94 12.19 5.50
CA GLY A 66 4.17 10.97 5.70
C GLY A 66 2.70 11.20 5.39
N ILE A 67 1.92 11.54 6.41
CA ILE A 67 0.45 11.59 6.34
C ILE A 67 -0.04 12.49 5.21
N GLN A 68 0.53 13.68 5.03
CA GLN A 68 0.12 14.57 3.93
C GLN A 68 0.31 13.95 2.55
N ARG A 69 1.34 13.12 2.35
CA ARG A 69 1.58 12.45 1.06
C ARG A 69 0.66 11.25 0.86
N VAL A 70 0.33 10.54 1.93
CA VAL A 70 -0.68 9.48 1.92
C VAL A 70 -2.02 10.05 1.49
N GLU A 71 -2.50 11.09 2.17
CA GLU A 71 -3.77 11.75 1.84
C GLU A 71 -3.74 12.40 0.45
N ALA A 72 -2.62 13.03 0.06
CA ALA A 72 -2.49 13.59 -1.28
C ALA A 72 -2.60 12.52 -2.38
N MET A 73 -2.02 11.33 -2.17
CA MET A 73 -2.14 10.24 -3.12
C MET A 73 -3.58 9.73 -3.21
N LEU A 74 -4.22 9.45 -2.07
CA LEU A 74 -5.62 8.99 -2.02
C LEU A 74 -6.54 9.99 -2.72
N HIS A 75 -6.43 11.27 -2.37
CA HIS A 75 -7.23 12.33 -2.97
C HIS A 75 -6.95 12.51 -4.47
N THR A 76 -5.70 12.34 -4.90
CA THR A 76 -5.33 12.42 -6.32
C THR A 76 -5.95 11.28 -7.11
N LEU A 77 -5.95 10.06 -6.59
CA LEU A 77 -6.58 8.91 -7.23
C LEU A 77 -8.09 9.07 -7.33
N ASP A 78 -8.73 9.57 -6.26
CA ASP A 78 -10.17 9.91 -6.31
C ASP A 78 -10.47 10.90 -7.42
N ARG A 79 -9.63 11.94 -7.56
CA ARG A 79 -9.79 12.94 -8.63
C ARG A 79 -9.58 12.37 -10.03
N ILE A 80 -8.63 11.46 -10.21
CA ILE A 80 -8.40 10.79 -11.50
C ILE A 80 -9.60 9.90 -11.84
N ASN A 81 -10.07 9.08 -10.89
CA ASN A 81 -11.19 8.17 -11.09
C ASN A 81 -12.52 8.88 -11.36
N LEU A 82 -12.67 10.13 -10.91
CA LEU A 82 -13.82 10.98 -11.18
C LEU A 82 -13.73 11.75 -12.50
N ASP A 83 -12.55 11.81 -13.14
CA ASP A 83 -12.34 12.54 -14.39
C ASP A 83 -12.68 11.65 -15.60
N PRO A 84 -13.77 11.92 -16.34
CA PRO A 84 -14.15 11.09 -17.49
C PRO A 84 -13.17 11.18 -18.67
N THR A 85 -12.24 12.14 -18.65
CA THR A 85 -11.24 12.32 -19.72
C THR A 85 -9.98 11.49 -19.49
N LEU A 86 -9.71 11.07 -18.26
CA LEU A 86 -8.52 10.31 -17.87
C LEU A 86 -8.93 8.89 -17.46
N LEU A 87 -8.45 7.90 -18.21
CA LEU A 87 -8.71 6.47 -17.95
C LEU A 87 -10.21 6.11 -17.85
N PRO A 88 -11.01 6.40 -18.89
CA PRO A 88 -12.44 6.07 -18.85
C PRO A 88 -12.66 4.56 -18.68
N ASN A 89 -13.60 4.19 -17.81
CA ASN A 89 -13.93 2.81 -17.45
C ASN A 89 -12.79 2.01 -16.78
N ILE A 90 -11.79 2.69 -16.22
CA ILE A 90 -10.70 2.06 -15.46
C ILE A 90 -10.60 2.77 -14.11
N THR A 91 -10.66 2.00 -13.03
CA THR A 91 -10.46 2.54 -11.68
C THR A 91 -9.01 2.34 -11.25
N LEU A 92 -8.32 3.41 -10.86
CA LEU A 92 -7.03 3.31 -10.19
C LEU A 92 -7.23 3.07 -8.69
N GLY A 93 -6.57 2.04 -8.18
CA GLY A 93 -6.39 1.79 -6.75
C GLY A 93 -4.93 1.97 -6.36
N CYS A 94 -4.64 1.78 -5.07
CA CYS A 94 -3.28 1.85 -4.58
C CYS A 94 -3.00 0.98 -3.37
N GLU A 95 -1.72 0.67 -3.19
CA GLU A 95 -1.20 0.06 -1.97
C GLU A 95 -0.05 0.92 -1.43
N ILE A 96 -0.28 1.60 -0.30
CA ILE A 96 0.67 2.52 0.31
C ILE A 96 1.30 1.85 1.52
N ARG A 97 2.63 1.75 1.49
CA ARG A 97 3.46 1.14 2.53
C ARG A 97 4.45 2.13 3.10
N ASP A 98 4.81 1.92 4.37
CA ASP A 98 5.75 2.78 5.06
C ASP A 98 7.20 2.39 4.81
N SER A 99 7.98 3.32 4.28
CA SER A 99 9.42 3.20 4.06
C SER A 99 10.27 3.52 5.30
N CYS A 100 9.70 4.23 6.28
CA CYS A 100 10.37 4.77 7.45
C CYS A 100 11.67 5.54 7.16
N TRP A 101 11.87 6.05 5.94
CA TRP A 101 13.14 6.66 5.52
C TRP A 101 14.37 5.74 5.71
N HIS A 102 14.19 4.41 5.75
CA HIS A 102 15.25 3.46 6.07
C HIS A 102 15.27 2.29 5.08
N SER A 103 16.43 2.00 4.53
CA SER A 103 16.56 1.08 3.39
C SER A 103 16.06 -0.34 3.67
N ALA A 104 16.39 -0.91 4.83
CA ALA A 104 15.95 -2.25 5.17
C ALA A 104 14.41 -2.35 5.25
N VAL A 105 13.75 -1.31 5.79
CA VAL A 105 12.29 -1.25 5.88
C VAL A 105 11.67 -1.10 4.49
N ALA A 106 12.19 -0.18 3.67
CA ALA A 106 11.69 0.03 2.31
C ALA A 106 11.86 -1.21 1.42
N LEU A 107 12.99 -1.91 1.53
CA LEU A 107 13.21 -3.18 0.82
C LEU A 107 12.23 -4.26 1.27
N GLU A 108 12.01 -4.41 2.58
CA GLU A 108 11.03 -5.35 3.11
C GLU A 108 9.63 -5.06 2.55
N GLN A 109 9.21 -3.80 2.49
CA GLN A 109 7.93 -3.43 1.90
C GLN A 109 7.89 -3.63 0.37
N SER A 110 9.02 -3.48 -0.32
CA SER A 110 9.11 -3.72 -1.76
C SER A 110 8.98 -5.21 -2.10
N ILE A 111 9.51 -6.09 -1.25
CA ILE A 111 9.32 -7.54 -1.39
C ILE A 111 7.84 -7.92 -1.26
N GLU A 112 7.10 -7.28 -0.36
CA GLU A 112 5.66 -7.54 -0.20
C GLU A 112 4.87 -7.13 -1.46
N PHE A 113 5.24 -6.05 -2.15
CA PHE A 113 4.63 -5.71 -3.46
C PHE A 113 4.83 -6.81 -4.49
N ILE A 114 6.04 -7.38 -4.55
CA ILE A 114 6.38 -8.44 -5.52
C ILE A 114 5.70 -9.76 -5.16
N ARG A 115 5.64 -10.12 -3.88
CA ARG A 115 4.98 -11.35 -3.41
C ARG A 115 3.54 -11.40 -3.91
N ASP A 116 2.82 -10.29 -3.80
CA ASP A 116 1.42 -10.19 -4.24
C ASP A 116 1.31 -10.35 -5.77
N SER A 117 2.28 -9.84 -6.55
CA SER A 117 2.35 -10.08 -8.00
C SER A 117 2.61 -11.54 -8.36
N LEU A 118 3.55 -12.22 -7.70
CA LEU A 118 3.90 -13.62 -8.00
C LEU A 118 2.72 -14.58 -7.72
N ILE A 119 2.01 -14.37 -6.61
CA ILE A 119 0.84 -15.19 -6.25
C ILE A 119 -0.29 -14.97 -7.28
N SER A 120 -0.48 -13.74 -7.76
CA SER A 120 -1.49 -13.45 -8.78
C SER A 120 -1.23 -14.15 -10.12
N SER A 121 0.05 -14.35 -10.47
CA SER A 121 0.44 -15.07 -11.69
C SER A 121 0.26 -16.59 -11.58
N GLU A 122 0.43 -17.15 -10.38
CA GLU A 122 0.25 -18.60 -10.13
C GLU A 122 -1.23 -19.00 -10.01
N GLU A 123 -2.11 -18.09 -9.59
CA GLU A 123 -3.56 -18.36 -9.46
C GLU A 123 -4.30 -18.44 -10.80
N GLU A 124 -3.69 -18.02 -11.92
CA GLU A 124 -4.22 -18.36 -13.26
C GLU A 124 -4.19 -19.87 -13.54
N GLU A 125 -3.46 -20.68 -12.75
CA GLU A 125 -3.39 -22.14 -12.87
C GLU A 125 -3.88 -22.94 -11.65
N GLY A 126 -4.24 -22.32 -10.52
CA GLY A 126 -4.38 -23.05 -9.24
C GLY A 126 -5.54 -22.66 -8.34
N MET A 127 -6.72 -23.27 -8.54
CA MET A 127 -7.81 -23.22 -7.56
C MET A 127 -7.43 -23.99 -6.29
N VAL A 128 -6.98 -23.30 -5.22
CA VAL A 128 -6.73 -23.93 -3.92
C VAL A 128 -8.07 -24.26 -3.24
N ARG A 129 -8.44 -25.55 -3.23
CA ARG A 129 -9.57 -26.07 -2.45
C ARG A 129 -9.14 -26.34 -1.02
N CYS A 130 -9.72 -25.62 -0.06
CA CYS A 130 -9.62 -25.97 1.36
C CYS A 130 -10.38 -27.28 1.65
N VAL A 131 -9.86 -28.08 2.60
CA VAL A 131 -10.42 -29.39 3.01
C VAL A 131 -11.82 -29.27 3.63
N ASP A 132 -12.19 -28.11 4.15
CA ASP A 132 -13.43 -27.90 4.92
C ASP A 132 -14.61 -27.33 4.10
N GLY A 133 -14.49 -27.26 2.76
CA GLY A 133 -15.61 -26.83 1.90
C GLY A 133 -16.03 -25.36 2.01
N SER A 134 -15.42 -24.58 2.91
CA SER A 134 -15.56 -23.12 2.92
C SER A 134 -14.65 -22.52 1.85
N SER A 135 -15.23 -21.98 0.78
CA SER A 135 -14.50 -21.16 -0.18
C SER A 135 -14.22 -19.78 0.44
N SER A 136 -13.10 -19.63 1.15
CA SER A 136 -12.53 -18.29 1.27
C SER A 136 -11.86 -18.00 -0.06
N SER A 137 -12.54 -17.26 -0.93
CA SER A 137 -11.84 -16.61 -2.03
C SER A 137 -10.83 -15.66 -1.41
N PHE A 138 -9.58 -16.12 -1.24
CA PHE A 138 -8.47 -15.19 -1.27
C PHE A 138 -8.61 -14.52 -2.62
N ARG A 139 -9.21 -13.32 -2.65
CA ARG A 139 -9.18 -12.52 -3.87
C ARG A 139 -7.70 -12.28 -4.09
N SER A 140 -7.16 -12.89 -5.14
CA SER A 140 -5.82 -12.63 -5.64
C SER A 140 -5.63 -11.13 -5.60
N LYS A 141 -4.64 -10.68 -4.82
CA LYS A 141 -4.28 -9.27 -4.88
C LYS A 141 -3.77 -9.00 -6.28
N LYS A 142 -4.22 -7.92 -6.89
CA LYS A 142 -3.79 -7.55 -8.23
C LYS A 142 -2.31 -7.15 -8.18
N PRO A 143 -1.53 -7.48 -9.23
CA PRO A 143 -0.13 -7.11 -9.27
C PRO A 143 0.03 -5.59 -9.25
N ILE A 144 1.12 -5.14 -8.63
CA ILE A 144 1.48 -3.72 -8.58
C ILE A 144 2.08 -3.32 -9.93
N VAL A 145 1.45 -2.39 -10.65
CA VAL A 145 1.92 -1.97 -11.99
C VAL A 145 3.09 -0.99 -11.98
N GLY A 146 3.33 -0.35 -10.82
CA GLY A 146 4.36 0.64 -10.65
C GLY A 146 4.39 1.16 -9.22
N VAL A 147 5.53 1.71 -8.80
CA VAL A 147 5.75 2.19 -7.43
C VAL A 147 6.14 3.67 -7.44
N ILE A 148 5.46 4.48 -6.62
CA ILE A 148 5.79 5.89 -6.39
C ILE A 148 6.68 6.02 -5.14
N GLY A 149 7.81 6.72 -5.28
CA GLY A 149 8.77 6.94 -4.19
C GLY A 149 9.86 5.85 -4.13
N PRO A 150 10.61 5.74 -3.01
CA PRO A 150 10.54 6.55 -1.79
C PRO A 150 11.22 7.93 -1.91
N GLY A 151 11.11 8.75 -0.86
CA GLY A 151 11.58 10.15 -0.87
C GLY A 151 13.08 10.37 -0.68
N SER A 152 13.85 9.34 -0.29
CA SER A 152 15.31 9.42 -0.14
C SER A 152 16.00 8.76 -1.33
N SER A 153 16.96 9.44 -1.96
CA SER A 153 17.70 8.90 -3.11
C SER A 153 18.49 7.63 -2.77
N SER A 154 19.12 7.56 -1.59
CA SER A 154 19.89 6.38 -1.17
C SER A 154 19.01 5.16 -0.92
N VAL A 155 17.78 5.38 -0.48
CA VAL A 155 16.76 4.33 -0.30
C VAL A 155 16.17 3.94 -1.65
N ALA A 156 15.88 4.92 -2.51
CA ALA A 156 15.32 4.69 -3.84
C ALA A 156 16.24 3.85 -4.72
N ILE A 157 17.56 4.08 -4.67
CA ILE A 157 18.53 3.23 -5.37
C ILE A 157 18.39 1.76 -4.96
N GLN A 158 18.24 1.49 -3.65
CA GLN A 158 18.11 0.13 -3.14
C GLN A 158 16.78 -0.51 -3.56
N VAL A 159 15.68 0.23 -3.45
CA VAL A 159 14.37 -0.23 -3.91
C VAL A 159 14.38 -0.52 -5.41
N GLN A 160 14.96 0.36 -6.23
CA GLN A 160 15.04 0.18 -7.68
C GLN A 160 15.87 -1.05 -8.06
N ASN A 161 16.97 -1.31 -7.35
CA ASN A 161 17.81 -2.48 -7.61
C ASN A 161 17.06 -3.81 -7.44
N LEU A 162 16.05 -3.83 -6.56
CA LEU A 162 15.15 -4.96 -6.39
C LEU A 162 14.04 -4.97 -7.46
N LEU A 163 13.32 -3.86 -7.62
CA LEU A 163 12.14 -3.80 -8.50
C LEU A 163 12.48 -4.04 -9.98
N GLN A 164 13.68 -3.65 -10.44
CA GLN A 164 14.10 -3.89 -11.82
C GLN A 164 14.22 -5.38 -12.20
N LEU A 165 14.25 -6.28 -11.21
CA LEU A 165 14.33 -7.73 -11.44
C LEU A 165 12.96 -8.34 -11.76
N PHE A 166 11.87 -7.60 -11.55
CA PHE A 166 10.49 -8.08 -11.64
C PHE A 166 9.66 -7.16 -12.52
N ASN A 167 9.86 -7.23 -13.83
CA ASN A 167 9.14 -6.47 -14.84
C ASN A 167 7.95 -7.23 -15.42
#